data_AF-A0A930B8L2-F1
#
_entry.id   AF-A0A930B8L2-F1
#
_cell.length_a   1.000
_cell.length_b   1.000
_cell.length_c   1.000
_cell.angle_alpha   90.00
_cell.angle_beta   90.00
_cell.angle_gamma   90.00
#
_symmetry.space_group_name_H-M   'P 1'
#
loop_
_entity.id
_entity.type
_entity.pdbx_description
1 polymer ?
#
loop_
_entity_poly.entity_id
_entity_poly.type
_entity_poly.pdbx_seq_one_letter_code
_entity_poly.pdbx_strand_id
1 'polypeptide(L)'
;MNERIKVKVKQMLDHSAKGLLRFRAAFFLSLLLFLIVFCRVAYMPGETDFDELFPVSLGYILISLGSTILFSVLWRLLLEWKHKVSLLYEAVNIPVLAGFYFLWQMMPMNHYFAMYVAGLSFSLPCLCLFLLQRQMATGLFPHVFVSFVQAFGIAVLTMGLGGICLLGINALLVPIAWSWGYALCAFSFVLVGINVFLSCFPCEKECPRSASFLYLLKRVFLPAYAVLLAILYGYIGKILFLWEMPVGKMNWYASFAVAVFSLFYFCLYEETDNGSRRFLKYGALALFPVMVVQALGIYIRFEAYGLTAARYASMICSGFGLAVIAFAFFRRAAYPLFLLAGIIGVLCSMTPLNLIDVPVYDQGRRMERVLIKNQMINSGNLKPPVSITEEDAEVLRSAYNYLKYSEGAWRFPVVEQLKNDDRFTELLGPAYDQRRVIRSYEWNEIPVTGYRRLIHFRSDTTENHGELLITNGDEIICLDIRPYLQEIKEKGSGEQKETAENMTYRVNENRILHFVWINYYWGKDPHFMSEGYLLEK
;
A
#
# COMPACT_ATOMS: atom_id res chain seq x y z
N MET A 1 -19.19 2.26 42.36
CA MET A 1 -19.11 1.79 40.95
C MET A 1 -20.46 1.23 40.54
N ASN A 2 -21.14 1.91 39.61
CA ASN A 2 -22.58 1.79 39.28
C ASN A 2 -22.96 0.36 38.84
N GLU A 3 -24.05 -0.24 39.34
CA GLU A 3 -24.45 -1.62 39.00
C GLU A 3 -24.60 -1.84 37.48
N ARG A 4 -25.05 -0.82 36.74
CA ARG A 4 -25.11 -0.83 35.28
C ARG A 4 -23.75 -1.05 34.62
N ILE A 5 -22.67 -0.52 35.21
CA ILE A 5 -21.30 -0.71 34.71
C ILE A 5 -20.87 -2.16 34.97
N LYS A 6 -21.14 -2.71 36.16
CA LYS A 6 -20.82 -4.12 36.46
C LYS A 6 -21.54 -5.08 35.52
N VAL A 7 -22.83 -4.86 35.26
CA VAL A 7 -23.62 -5.68 34.32
C VAL A 7 -23.06 -5.58 32.90
N LYS A 8 -22.77 -4.37 32.41
CA LYS A 8 -22.16 -4.19 31.08
C LYS A 8 -20.77 -4.84 30.97
N VAL A 9 -19.92 -4.69 31.98
CA VAL A 9 -18.59 -5.30 32.01
C VAL A 9 -18.69 -6.82 31.99
N LYS A 10 -19.60 -7.40 32.79
CA LYS A 10 -19.84 -8.84 32.81
C LYS A 10 -20.34 -9.35 31.45
N GLN A 11 -21.29 -8.63 30.82
CA GLN A 11 -21.75 -8.96 29.47
C GLN A 11 -20.62 -8.89 28.42
N MET A 12 -19.74 -7.89 28.50
CA MET A 12 -18.59 -7.78 27.59
C MET A 12 -17.57 -8.91 27.80
N LEU A 13 -17.29 -9.28 29.05
CA LEU A 13 -16.40 -10.41 29.39
C LEU A 13 -16.98 -11.74 28.92
N ASP A 14 -18.27 -11.98 29.17
CA ASP A 14 -18.96 -13.20 28.71
C ASP A 14 -19.02 -13.28 27.18
N HIS A 15 -19.21 -12.14 26.49
CA HIS A 15 -19.19 -12.09 25.02
C HIS A 15 -17.78 -12.37 24.46
N SER A 16 -16.75 -11.79 25.07
CA SER A 16 -15.35 -12.02 24.70
C SER A 16 -14.95 -13.48 24.92
N ALA A 17 -15.33 -14.06 26.06
CA ALA A 17 -15.07 -15.46 26.39
C ALA A 17 -15.78 -16.42 25.43
N LYS A 18 -17.06 -16.15 25.08
CA LYS A 18 -17.79 -16.95 24.08
C LYS A 18 -17.12 -16.89 22.70
N GLY A 19 -16.63 -15.72 22.31
CA GLY A 19 -15.87 -15.51 21.08
C GLY A 19 -14.62 -16.36 20.98
N LEU A 20 -13.76 -16.28 22.00
CA LEU A 20 -12.55 -17.08 22.13
C LEU A 20 -12.85 -18.58 22.13
N LEU A 21 -13.94 -19.00 22.79
CA LEU A 21 -14.37 -20.39 22.82
C LEU A 21 -14.99 -20.88 21.50
N ARG A 22 -15.48 -19.98 20.63
CA ARG A 22 -15.97 -20.32 19.29
C ARG A 22 -14.82 -20.54 18.32
N PHE A 23 -13.81 -19.67 18.34
CA PHE A 23 -12.65 -19.73 17.44
C PHE A 23 -11.37 -20.17 18.17
N ARG A 24 -11.42 -21.31 18.86
CA ARG A 24 -10.33 -21.80 19.72
C ARG A 24 -9.02 -22.00 18.97
N ALA A 25 -9.07 -22.66 17.81
CA ALA A 25 -7.89 -22.89 16.98
C ALA A 25 -7.22 -21.57 16.56
N ALA A 26 -7.99 -20.57 16.13
CA ALA A 26 -7.48 -19.24 15.78
C ALA A 26 -6.81 -18.56 16.97
N PHE A 27 -7.43 -18.62 18.16
CA PHE A 27 -6.86 -18.09 19.39
C PHE A 27 -5.50 -18.74 19.73
N PHE A 28 -5.43 -20.08 19.77
CA PHE A 28 -4.18 -20.78 20.08
C PHE A 28 -3.07 -20.47 19.06
N LEU A 29 -3.41 -20.41 17.77
CA LEU A 29 -2.44 -20.04 16.72
C LEU A 29 -1.96 -18.59 16.86
N SER A 30 -2.86 -17.65 17.19
CA SER A 30 -2.49 -16.25 17.43
C SER A 30 -1.61 -16.08 18.68
N LEU A 31 -1.87 -16.85 19.73
CA LEU A 31 -1.05 -16.90 20.94
C LEU A 31 0.33 -17.48 20.63
N LEU A 32 0.40 -18.58 19.87
CA LEU A 32 1.66 -19.17 19.46
C LEU A 32 2.50 -18.20 18.62
N LEU A 33 1.88 -17.50 17.66
CA LEU A 33 2.54 -16.48 16.85
C LEU A 33 3.12 -15.37 17.74
N PHE A 34 2.31 -14.82 18.65
CA PHE A 34 2.78 -13.81 19.61
C PHE A 34 3.93 -14.32 20.47
N LEU A 35 3.84 -15.54 21.02
CA LEU A 35 4.88 -16.12 21.86
C LEU A 35 6.19 -16.32 21.10
N ILE A 36 6.15 -16.73 19.83
CA ILE A 36 7.36 -16.86 19.00
C ILE A 36 8.02 -15.49 18.83
N VAL A 37 7.26 -14.44 18.49
CA VAL A 37 7.80 -13.08 18.34
C VAL A 37 8.36 -12.57 19.68
N PHE A 38 7.60 -12.74 20.76
CA PHE A 38 8.01 -12.31 22.10
C PHE A 38 9.30 -13.00 22.55
N CYS A 39 9.37 -14.33 22.45
CA CYS A 39 10.55 -15.11 22.82
C CYS A 39 11.76 -14.74 21.95
N ARG A 40 11.56 -14.47 20.66
CA ARG A 40 12.65 -14.08 19.76
C ARG A 40 13.25 -12.73 20.16
N VAL A 41 12.41 -11.73 20.43
CA VAL A 41 12.85 -10.42 20.91
C VAL A 41 13.50 -10.53 22.30
N ALA A 42 12.95 -11.34 23.21
CA ALA A 42 13.52 -11.54 24.53
C ALA A 42 14.88 -12.25 24.51
N TYR A 43 15.11 -13.15 23.54
CA TYR A 43 16.39 -13.84 23.36
C TYR A 43 17.47 -12.94 22.75
N MET A 44 17.08 -11.96 21.91
CA MET A 44 17.97 -11.00 21.27
C MET A 44 17.58 -9.55 21.59
N PRO A 45 17.66 -9.14 22.88
CA PRO A 45 17.05 -7.90 23.37
C PRO A 45 17.75 -6.61 22.93
N GLY A 46 18.85 -6.69 22.17
CA GLY A 46 19.57 -5.53 21.62
C GLY A 46 19.65 -5.54 20.09
N GLU A 47 19.17 -6.58 19.43
CA GLU A 47 19.23 -6.66 17.97
C GLU A 47 18.19 -5.73 17.35
N THR A 48 18.63 -4.94 16.38
CA THR A 48 17.79 -3.95 15.69
C THR A 48 17.64 -4.27 14.22
N ASP A 49 18.53 -5.08 13.64
CA ASP A 49 18.38 -5.55 12.29
C ASP A 49 17.19 -6.53 12.20
N PHE A 50 16.25 -6.22 11.30
CA PHE A 50 15.06 -7.03 11.08
C PHE A 50 15.42 -8.42 10.55
N ASP A 51 16.42 -8.53 9.68
CA ASP A 51 16.78 -9.79 9.03
C ASP A 51 17.51 -10.74 9.99
N GLU A 52 18.28 -10.20 10.95
CA GLU A 52 18.89 -10.99 12.03
C GLU A 52 17.86 -11.40 13.09
N LEU A 53 16.97 -10.47 13.46
CA LEU A 53 15.94 -10.72 14.44
C LEU A 53 14.88 -11.69 13.91
N PHE A 54 14.49 -11.60 12.64
CA PHE A 54 13.48 -12.45 12.00
C PHE A 54 14.03 -13.05 10.69
N PRO A 55 14.92 -14.07 10.78
CA PRO A 55 15.48 -14.70 9.60
C PRO A 55 14.38 -15.34 8.74
N VAL A 56 14.66 -15.50 7.45
CA VAL A 56 13.72 -16.03 6.44
C VAL A 56 12.99 -17.30 6.89
N SER A 57 13.70 -18.24 7.54
CA SER A 57 13.11 -19.48 8.06
C SER A 57 12.01 -19.23 9.11
N LEU A 58 12.23 -18.28 10.02
CA LEU A 58 11.25 -17.86 11.01
C LEU A 58 10.11 -17.06 10.35
N GLY A 59 10.42 -16.26 9.33
CA GLY A 59 9.42 -15.60 8.49
C GLY A 59 8.38 -16.57 7.93
N TYR A 60 8.81 -17.71 7.37
CA TYR A 60 7.90 -18.75 6.88
C TYR A 60 7.01 -19.34 7.98
N ILE A 61 7.54 -19.53 9.19
CA ILE A 61 6.75 -20.00 10.34
C ILE A 61 5.67 -18.97 10.71
N LEU A 62 6.03 -17.69 10.86
CA LEU A 62 5.06 -16.65 11.21
C LEU A 62 3.97 -16.48 10.15
N ILE A 63 4.33 -16.53 8.87
CA ILE A 63 3.38 -16.40 7.76
C ILE A 63 2.49 -17.64 7.62
N SER A 64 3.02 -18.85 7.87
CA SER A 64 2.21 -20.07 7.91
C SER A 64 1.21 -20.06 9.08
N LEU A 65 1.60 -19.54 10.26
CA LEU A 65 0.69 -19.32 11.38
C LEU A 65 -0.41 -18.33 11.00
N GLY A 66 -0.07 -17.18 10.41
CA GLY A 66 -1.04 -16.20 9.94
C GLY A 66 -2.03 -16.78 8.91
N SER A 67 -1.53 -17.53 7.92
CA SER A 67 -2.34 -18.21 6.91
C SER A 67 -3.27 -19.24 7.54
N THR A 68 -2.79 -19.99 8.53
CA THR A 68 -3.57 -21.01 9.24
C THR A 68 -4.63 -20.38 10.14
N ILE A 69 -4.38 -19.21 10.75
CA ILE A 69 -5.40 -18.46 11.51
C ILE A 69 -6.59 -18.16 10.60
N LEU A 70 -6.36 -17.62 9.40
CA LEU A 70 -7.43 -17.32 8.44
C LEU A 70 -8.18 -18.58 7.99
N PHE A 71 -7.45 -19.65 7.67
CA PHE A 71 -8.05 -20.94 7.33
C PHE A 71 -8.90 -21.50 8.49
N SER A 72 -8.42 -21.42 9.72
CA SER A 72 -9.09 -21.97 10.90
C SER A 72 -10.46 -21.32 11.14
N VAL A 73 -10.57 -20.02 10.85
CA VAL A 73 -11.84 -19.28 10.90
C VAL A 73 -12.79 -19.79 9.82
N LEU A 74 -12.34 -19.91 8.56
CA LEU A 74 -13.15 -20.45 7.47
C LEU A 74 -13.60 -21.89 7.78
N TRP A 75 -12.68 -22.73 8.24
CA TRP A 75 -12.96 -24.13 8.58
C TRP A 75 -14.00 -24.22 9.69
N ARG A 76 -13.88 -23.40 10.73
CA ARG A 76 -14.85 -23.33 11.82
C ARG A 76 -16.25 -22.96 11.30
N LEU A 77 -16.36 -21.96 10.43
CA LEU A 77 -17.63 -21.56 9.83
C LEU A 77 -18.24 -22.66 8.96
N LEU A 78 -17.43 -23.42 8.22
CA LEU A 78 -17.90 -24.56 7.43
C LEU A 78 -18.41 -25.72 8.30
N LEU A 79 -17.76 -25.97 9.44
CA LEU A 79 -18.22 -26.98 10.41
C LEU A 79 -19.54 -26.58 11.06
N GLU A 80 -19.68 -25.31 11.43
CA GLU A 80 -20.93 -24.75 11.93
C GLU A 80 -22.05 -24.88 10.88
N TRP A 81 -21.74 -24.61 9.61
CA TRP A 81 -22.69 -24.78 8.52
C TRP A 81 -23.18 -26.24 8.38
N LYS A 82 -22.28 -27.21 8.51
CA LYS A 82 -22.59 -28.65 8.46
C LYS A 82 -23.10 -29.21 9.79
N HIS A 83 -23.27 -28.40 10.83
CA HIS A 83 -23.65 -28.82 12.18
C HIS A 83 -22.72 -29.89 12.78
N LYS A 84 -21.45 -29.92 12.38
CA LYS A 84 -20.43 -30.91 12.80
C LYS A 84 -19.33 -30.23 13.61
N VAL A 85 -19.70 -29.61 14.73
CA VAL A 85 -18.76 -28.91 15.59
C VAL A 85 -18.18 -29.89 16.63
N SER A 86 -16.91 -30.28 16.46
CA SER A 86 -16.18 -31.11 17.43
C SER A 86 -14.70 -30.78 17.40
N LEU A 87 -14.02 -30.94 18.55
CA LEU A 87 -12.57 -30.75 18.68
C LEU A 87 -11.77 -31.64 17.71
N LEU A 88 -12.26 -32.84 17.42
CA LEU A 88 -11.62 -33.76 16.46
C LEU A 88 -11.53 -33.14 15.06
N TYR A 89 -12.52 -32.37 14.65
CA TYR A 89 -12.51 -31.72 13.33
C TYR A 89 -11.60 -30.49 13.30
N GLU A 90 -11.27 -29.89 14.44
CA GLU A 90 -10.29 -28.79 14.51
C GLU A 90 -8.85 -29.26 14.39
N ALA A 91 -8.57 -30.57 14.56
CA ALA A 91 -7.24 -31.15 14.37
C ALA A 91 -6.70 -30.98 12.94
N VAL A 92 -7.57 -30.73 11.95
CA VAL A 92 -7.21 -30.41 10.55
C VAL A 92 -6.28 -29.19 10.46
N ASN A 93 -6.32 -28.27 11.42
CA ASN A 93 -5.42 -27.11 11.42
C ASN A 93 -3.93 -27.49 11.54
N ILE A 94 -3.61 -28.66 12.11
CA ILE A 94 -2.22 -29.14 12.27
C ILE A 94 -1.58 -29.49 10.91
N PRO A 95 -2.15 -30.41 10.10
CA PRO A 95 -1.61 -30.69 8.77
C PRO A 95 -1.72 -29.49 7.83
N VAL A 96 -2.70 -28.60 8.01
CA VAL A 96 -2.80 -27.35 7.24
C VAL A 96 -1.65 -26.39 7.55
N LEU A 97 -1.29 -26.23 8.83
CA LEU A 97 -0.12 -25.43 9.22
C LEU A 97 1.16 -25.99 8.59
N ALA A 98 1.36 -27.30 8.67
CA ALA A 98 2.50 -27.96 8.03
C ALA A 98 2.48 -27.75 6.51
N GLY A 99 1.30 -27.90 5.87
CA GLY A 99 1.12 -27.66 4.44
C GLY A 99 1.47 -26.24 4.02
N PHE A 100 0.99 -25.22 4.76
CA PHE A 100 1.36 -23.83 4.50
C PHE A 100 2.85 -23.59 4.72
N TYR A 101 3.45 -24.14 5.78
CA TYR A 101 4.87 -24.00 6.02
C TYR A 101 5.71 -24.51 4.84
N PHE A 102 5.45 -25.74 4.36
CA PHE A 102 6.17 -26.29 3.20
C PHE A 102 5.88 -25.51 1.92
N LEU A 103 4.63 -25.10 1.69
CA LEU A 103 4.25 -24.32 0.52
C LEU A 103 4.98 -22.97 0.47
N TRP A 104 5.07 -22.26 1.60
CA TRP A 104 5.78 -21.00 1.69
C TRP A 104 7.30 -21.19 1.55
N GLN A 105 7.85 -22.25 2.13
CA GLN A 105 9.28 -22.57 2.03
C GLN A 105 9.72 -22.88 0.59
N MET A 106 8.84 -23.40 -0.27
CA MET A 106 9.12 -23.65 -1.68
C MET A 106 9.21 -22.37 -2.53
N MET A 107 8.84 -21.21 -1.98
CA MET A 107 8.80 -19.94 -2.71
C MET A 107 9.86 -18.96 -2.18
N PRO A 108 10.61 -18.26 -3.04
CA PRO A 108 11.52 -17.22 -2.60
C PRO A 108 10.74 -16.04 -2.01
N MET A 109 11.22 -15.46 -0.90
CA MET A 109 10.64 -14.27 -0.25
C MET A 109 10.86 -13.02 -1.09
N ASN A 110 10.04 -12.87 -2.13
CA ASN A 110 10.11 -11.80 -3.11
C ASN A 110 8.73 -11.12 -3.25
N HIS A 111 8.56 -10.17 -4.17
CA HIS A 111 7.27 -9.51 -4.40
C HIS A 111 6.16 -10.49 -4.81
N TYR A 112 6.45 -11.61 -5.50
CA TYR A 112 5.45 -12.66 -5.74
C TYR A 112 4.97 -13.29 -4.43
N PHE A 113 5.89 -13.61 -3.52
CA PHE A 113 5.54 -14.15 -2.21
C PHE A 113 4.60 -13.20 -1.45
N ALA A 114 4.96 -11.92 -1.36
CA ALA A 114 4.14 -10.90 -0.70
C ALA A 114 2.74 -10.80 -1.35
N MET A 115 2.67 -10.86 -2.68
CA MET A 115 1.42 -10.85 -3.43
C MET A 115 0.56 -12.09 -3.16
N TYR A 116 1.14 -13.29 -3.06
CA TYR A 116 0.41 -14.52 -2.72
C TYR A 116 -0.17 -14.45 -1.30
N VAL A 117 0.62 -14.00 -0.32
CA VAL A 117 0.16 -13.82 1.07
C VAL A 117 -0.95 -12.78 1.15
N ALA A 118 -0.81 -11.64 0.45
CA ALA A 118 -1.84 -10.61 0.38
C ALA A 118 -3.13 -11.13 -0.28
N GLY A 119 -2.99 -11.89 -1.37
CA GLY A 119 -4.09 -12.54 -2.07
C GLY A 119 -4.88 -13.52 -1.20
N LEU A 120 -4.17 -14.37 -0.46
CA LEU A 120 -4.77 -15.28 0.53
C LEU A 120 -5.47 -14.50 1.65
N SER A 121 -4.81 -13.47 2.17
CA SER A 121 -5.31 -12.61 3.26
C SER A 121 -6.55 -11.81 2.86
N PHE A 122 -6.72 -11.51 1.58
CA PHE A 122 -7.90 -10.84 1.05
C PHE A 122 -9.03 -11.81 0.66
N SER A 123 -8.69 -12.92 -0.01
CA SER A 123 -9.67 -13.85 -0.58
C SER A 123 -10.39 -14.70 0.47
N LEU A 124 -9.68 -15.17 1.52
CA LEU A 124 -10.30 -15.99 2.57
C LEU A 124 -11.37 -15.22 3.36
N PRO A 125 -11.13 -13.98 3.85
CA PRO A 125 -12.20 -13.19 4.47
C PRO A 125 -13.38 -12.91 3.54
N CYS A 126 -13.14 -12.65 2.25
CA CYS A 126 -14.21 -12.49 1.26
C CYS A 126 -15.08 -13.76 1.16
N LEU A 127 -14.45 -14.93 1.15
CA LEU A 127 -15.16 -16.21 1.16
C LEU A 127 -15.94 -16.41 2.47
N CYS A 128 -15.37 -16.08 3.62
CA CYS A 128 -16.06 -16.11 4.92
C CYS A 128 -17.32 -15.23 4.91
N LEU A 129 -17.21 -13.99 4.41
CA LEU A 129 -18.34 -13.07 4.28
C LEU A 129 -19.42 -13.59 3.34
N PHE A 130 -19.03 -14.17 2.20
CA PHE A 130 -19.96 -14.80 1.27
C PHE A 130 -20.76 -15.94 1.93
N LEU A 131 -20.08 -16.84 2.64
CA LEU A 131 -20.70 -17.98 3.31
C LEU A 131 -21.64 -17.53 4.43
N LEU A 132 -21.21 -16.55 5.24
CA LEU A 132 -22.02 -16.00 6.32
C LEU A 132 -23.24 -15.24 5.80
N GLN A 133 -23.08 -14.39 4.78
CA GLN A 133 -24.20 -13.59 4.24
C GLN A 133 -25.29 -14.48 3.64
N ARG A 134 -24.95 -15.67 3.16
CA ARG A 134 -25.91 -16.65 2.66
C ARG A 134 -26.74 -17.30 3.78
N GLN A 135 -26.22 -17.34 5.00
CA GLN A 135 -26.92 -17.90 6.17
C GLN A 135 -27.72 -16.86 6.95
N MET A 136 -27.25 -15.61 6.94
CA MET A 136 -27.84 -14.51 7.69
C MET A 136 -29.04 -13.91 6.96
N ALA A 137 -30.05 -13.49 7.72
CA ALA A 137 -31.23 -12.85 7.17
C ALA A 137 -30.94 -11.39 6.77
N THR A 138 -30.31 -10.61 7.67
CA THR A 138 -29.97 -9.19 7.44
C THR A 138 -28.81 -8.70 8.31
N GLY A 139 -28.12 -7.64 7.86
CA GLY A 139 -27.28 -6.76 8.68
C GLY A 139 -25.83 -7.21 8.89
N LEU A 140 -25.38 -8.28 8.23
CA LEU A 140 -24.06 -8.86 8.47
C LEU A 140 -22.91 -7.89 8.16
N PHE A 141 -22.85 -7.32 6.96
CA PHE A 141 -21.72 -6.47 6.59
C PHE A 141 -21.54 -5.23 7.48
N PRO A 142 -22.58 -4.41 7.77
CA PRO A 142 -22.46 -3.32 8.75
C PRO A 142 -21.93 -3.79 10.10
N HIS A 143 -22.39 -4.95 10.59
CA HIS A 143 -21.93 -5.50 11.86
C HIS A 143 -20.46 -5.85 11.81
N VAL A 144 -20.04 -6.67 10.83
CA VAL A 144 -18.63 -7.07 10.67
C VAL A 144 -17.72 -5.87 10.46
N PHE A 145 -18.14 -4.86 9.68
CA PHE A 145 -17.37 -3.64 9.47
C PHE A 145 -17.18 -2.85 10.77
N VAL A 146 -18.24 -2.67 11.57
CA VAL A 146 -18.15 -2.00 12.87
C VAL A 146 -17.26 -2.80 13.83
N SER A 147 -17.42 -4.12 13.88
CA SER A 147 -16.57 -5.00 14.68
C SER A 147 -15.10 -4.90 14.28
N PHE A 148 -14.81 -4.81 12.98
CA PHE A 148 -13.45 -4.61 12.47
C PHE A 148 -12.87 -3.27 12.94
N VAL A 149 -13.61 -2.17 12.77
CA VAL A 149 -13.17 -0.83 13.20
C VAL A 149 -12.96 -0.77 14.71
N GLN A 150 -13.84 -1.40 15.50
CA GLN A 150 -13.70 -1.47 16.95
C GLN A 150 -12.47 -2.28 17.37
N ALA A 151 -12.27 -3.47 16.79
CA ALA A 151 -11.13 -4.31 17.09
C ALA A 151 -9.81 -3.67 16.68
N PHE A 152 -9.76 -3.03 15.50
CA PHE A 152 -8.62 -2.27 15.03
C PHE A 152 -8.33 -1.07 15.95
N GLY A 153 -9.36 -0.32 16.36
CA GLY A 153 -9.22 0.78 17.32
C GLY A 153 -8.69 0.32 18.68
N ILE A 154 -9.17 -0.82 19.20
CA ILE A 154 -8.65 -1.42 20.43
C ILE A 154 -7.18 -1.83 20.26
N ALA A 155 -6.81 -2.48 19.16
CA ALA A 155 -5.43 -2.85 18.87
C ALA A 155 -4.50 -1.62 18.80
N VAL A 156 -4.91 -0.54 18.11
CA VAL A 156 -4.15 0.71 18.04
C VAL A 156 -4.01 1.35 19.42
N LEU A 157 -5.07 1.37 20.23
CA LEU A 157 -5.01 1.89 21.60
C LEU A 157 -4.07 1.05 22.48
N THR A 158 -4.12 -0.28 22.38
CA THR A 158 -3.19 -1.17 23.09
C THR A 158 -1.75 -0.92 22.65
N MET A 159 -1.49 -0.73 21.36
CA MET A 159 -0.18 -0.39 20.83
C MET A 159 0.31 0.98 21.34
N GLY A 160 -0.55 2.00 21.33
CA GLY A 160 -0.21 3.34 21.80
C GLY A 160 0.09 3.38 23.29
N LEU A 161 -0.81 2.82 24.12
CA LEU A 161 -0.61 2.75 25.57
C LEU A 161 0.59 1.88 25.95
N GLY A 162 0.75 0.72 25.32
CA GLY A 162 1.92 -0.11 25.51
C GLY A 162 3.22 0.56 25.07
N GLY A 163 3.18 1.36 23.99
CA GLY A 163 4.32 2.11 23.49
C GLY A 163 4.74 3.21 24.48
N ILE A 164 3.78 3.93 25.05
CA ILE A 164 4.03 4.90 26.12
C ILE A 164 4.68 4.20 27.33
N CYS A 165 4.19 3.02 27.72
CA CYS A 165 4.81 2.24 28.79
C CYS A 165 6.24 1.83 28.46
N LEU A 166 6.52 1.34 27.24
CA LEU A 166 7.87 0.96 26.81
C LEU A 166 8.82 2.16 26.80
N LEU A 167 8.37 3.31 26.28
CA LEU A 167 9.14 4.57 26.31
C LEU A 167 9.39 5.04 27.74
N GLY A 168 8.40 4.94 28.61
CA GLY A 168 8.51 5.28 30.02
C GLY A 168 9.53 4.39 30.74
N ILE A 169 9.50 3.08 30.50
CA ILE A 169 10.49 2.15 31.07
C ILE A 169 11.89 2.46 30.52
N ASN A 170 12.02 2.70 29.21
CA ASN A 170 13.29 3.06 28.57
C ASN A 170 13.90 4.35 29.16
N ALA A 171 13.07 5.37 29.43
CA ALA A 171 13.51 6.66 29.91
C ALA A 171 13.76 6.71 31.42
N LEU A 172 12.98 5.94 32.22
CA LEU A 172 12.97 6.09 33.69
C LEU A 172 13.54 4.90 34.45
N LEU A 173 13.57 3.69 33.88
CA LEU A 173 13.89 2.46 34.62
C LEU A 173 15.09 1.73 34.04
N VAL A 174 14.99 1.22 32.81
CA VAL A 174 15.99 0.37 32.17
C VAL A 174 15.97 0.62 30.66
N PRO A 175 17.13 0.78 29.99
CA PRO A 175 17.16 0.94 28.55
C PRO A 175 16.51 -0.28 27.86
N ILE A 176 15.52 -0.01 27.00
CA ILE A 176 14.78 -0.99 26.21
C ILE A 176 15.11 -0.76 24.74
N ALA A 177 15.52 -1.81 24.03
CA ALA A 177 15.72 -1.73 22.59
C ALA A 177 14.41 -1.57 21.82
N TRP A 178 14.50 -0.93 20.65
CA TRP A 178 13.34 -0.66 19.79
C TRP A 178 12.64 -1.95 19.29
N SER A 179 13.35 -3.09 19.30
CA SER A 179 12.82 -4.41 18.91
C SER A 179 11.66 -4.90 19.77
N TRP A 180 11.52 -4.40 21.00
CA TRP A 180 10.33 -4.63 21.84
C TRP A 180 9.04 -4.07 21.23
N GLY A 181 9.16 -3.12 20.30
CA GLY A 181 8.05 -2.66 19.47
C GLY A 181 7.43 -3.77 18.62
N TYR A 182 8.20 -4.75 18.15
CA TYR A 182 7.68 -5.90 17.38
C TYR A 182 6.85 -6.83 18.26
N ALA A 183 7.31 -7.12 19.48
CA ALA A 183 6.56 -7.93 20.45
C ALA A 183 5.24 -7.24 20.85
N LEU A 184 5.28 -5.91 21.07
CA LEU A 184 4.09 -5.13 21.35
C LEU A 184 3.13 -5.07 20.15
N CYS A 185 3.65 -4.97 18.93
CA CYS A 185 2.85 -5.00 17.70
C CYS A 185 2.13 -6.35 17.55
N ALA A 186 2.85 -7.47 17.74
CA ALA A 186 2.27 -8.81 17.71
C ALA A 186 1.22 -9.00 18.82
N PHE A 187 1.50 -8.53 20.04
CA PHE A 187 0.52 -8.54 21.12
C PHE A 187 -0.75 -7.75 20.75
N SER A 188 -0.59 -6.54 20.23
CA SER A 188 -1.69 -5.61 19.99
C SER A 188 -2.55 -6.02 18.79
N PHE A 189 -1.95 -6.35 17.65
CA PHE A 189 -2.70 -6.66 16.43
C PHE A 189 -3.04 -8.14 16.30
N VAL A 190 -2.09 -9.04 16.56
CA VAL A 190 -2.30 -10.48 16.37
C VAL A 190 -3.05 -11.08 17.56
N LEU A 191 -2.59 -10.84 18.79
CA LEU A 191 -3.24 -11.44 19.96
C LEU A 191 -4.50 -10.69 20.39
N VAL A 192 -4.46 -9.36 20.53
CA VAL A 192 -5.64 -8.59 20.96
C VAL A 192 -6.58 -8.34 19.78
N GLY A 193 -6.11 -7.70 18.71
CA GLY A 193 -6.93 -7.27 17.57
C GLY A 193 -7.73 -8.39 16.91
N ILE A 194 -7.06 -9.46 16.45
CA ILE A 194 -7.75 -10.59 15.80
C ILE A 194 -8.78 -11.23 16.74
N ASN A 195 -8.44 -11.47 18.01
CA ASN A 195 -9.35 -12.16 18.92
C ASN A 195 -10.54 -11.31 19.36
N VAL A 196 -10.35 -10.00 19.52
CA VAL A 196 -11.47 -9.06 19.73
C VAL A 196 -12.37 -9.02 18.50
N PHE A 197 -11.80 -9.02 17.30
CA PHE A 197 -12.59 -9.07 16.07
C PHE A 197 -13.41 -10.36 15.96
N LEU A 198 -12.77 -11.50 16.21
CA LEU A 198 -13.41 -12.82 16.17
C LEU A 198 -14.47 -12.98 17.27
N SER A 199 -14.33 -12.32 18.42
CA SER A 199 -15.36 -12.38 19.47
C SER A 199 -16.63 -11.65 19.10
N CYS A 200 -16.53 -10.66 18.21
CA CYS A 200 -17.67 -9.96 17.64
C CYS A 200 -18.25 -10.63 16.39
N PHE A 201 -17.79 -11.81 15.96
CA PHE A 201 -18.44 -12.49 14.82
C PHE A 201 -19.85 -12.96 15.18
N PRO A 202 -20.85 -12.70 14.32
CA PRO A 202 -22.23 -12.98 14.66
C PRO A 202 -22.52 -14.48 14.80
N CYS A 203 -23.29 -14.83 15.83
CA CYS A 203 -23.78 -16.18 16.12
C CYS A 203 -25.27 -16.36 15.81
N GLU A 204 -26.03 -15.27 15.75
CA GLU A 204 -27.48 -15.26 15.55
C GLU A 204 -27.83 -14.94 14.10
N LYS A 205 -28.96 -15.44 13.61
CA LYS A 205 -29.41 -15.27 12.20
C LYS A 205 -29.67 -13.82 11.79
N GLU A 206 -29.88 -12.95 12.77
CA GLU A 206 -30.06 -11.51 12.59
C GLU A 206 -28.98 -10.77 13.37
N CYS A 207 -28.29 -9.85 12.70
CA CYS A 207 -27.30 -9.00 13.35
C CYS A 207 -27.97 -7.68 13.78
N PRO A 208 -27.92 -7.31 15.07
CA PRO A 208 -28.39 -6.00 15.48
C PRO A 208 -27.57 -4.93 14.76
N ARG A 209 -28.23 -4.13 13.92
CA ARG A 209 -27.57 -3.05 13.19
C ARG A 209 -27.16 -1.96 14.17
N SER A 210 -25.90 -1.52 14.12
CA SER A 210 -25.41 -0.40 14.91
C SER A 210 -26.04 0.90 14.42
N ALA A 211 -27.04 1.39 15.16
CA ALA A 211 -27.71 2.67 14.87
C ALA A 211 -26.70 3.83 14.81
N SER A 212 -25.68 3.82 15.69
CA SER A 212 -24.60 4.81 15.70
C SER A 212 -23.77 4.80 14.42
N PHE A 213 -23.47 3.61 13.88
CA PHE A 213 -22.71 3.51 12.64
C PHE A 213 -23.52 3.97 11.43
N LEU A 214 -24.79 3.55 11.32
CA LEU A 214 -25.68 4.03 10.25
C LEU A 214 -25.89 5.54 10.32
N TYR A 215 -25.93 6.11 11.54
CA TYR A 215 -25.96 7.55 11.75
C TYR A 215 -24.69 8.24 11.23
N LEU A 216 -23.50 7.74 11.58
CA LEU A 216 -22.23 8.27 11.06
C LEU A 216 -22.15 8.13 9.53
N LEU A 217 -22.57 6.99 9.00
CA LEU A 217 -22.59 6.73 7.56
C LEU A 217 -23.47 7.77 6.83
N LYS A 218 -24.69 8.03 7.33
CA LYS A 218 -25.63 8.98 6.70
C LYS A 218 -25.28 10.44 6.95
N ARG A 219 -24.64 10.80 8.06
CA ARG A 219 -24.43 12.22 8.45
C ARG A 219 -23.00 12.73 8.28
N VAL A 220 -22.01 11.85 8.24
CA VAL A 220 -20.59 12.21 8.08
C VAL A 220 -20.08 11.73 6.72
N PHE A 221 -20.20 10.43 6.43
CA PHE A 221 -19.67 9.88 5.18
C PHE A 221 -20.45 10.39 3.96
N LEU A 222 -21.77 10.50 4.05
CA LEU A 222 -22.60 10.91 2.90
C LEU A 222 -22.31 12.34 2.44
N PRO A 223 -22.28 13.38 3.31
CA PRO A 223 -21.87 14.71 2.89
C PRO A 223 -20.44 14.77 2.35
N ALA A 224 -19.49 14.07 2.99
CA ALA A 224 -18.11 14.02 2.52
C ALA A 224 -17.99 13.39 1.13
N TYR A 225 -18.75 12.32 0.87
CA TYR A 225 -18.83 11.69 -0.44
C TYR A 225 -19.46 12.60 -1.49
N ALA A 226 -20.49 13.37 -1.14
CA ALA A 226 -21.08 14.35 -2.04
C ALA A 226 -20.08 15.47 -2.42
N VAL A 227 -19.28 15.94 -1.45
CA VAL A 227 -18.18 16.90 -1.72
C VAL A 227 -17.13 16.28 -2.64
N LEU A 228 -16.71 15.04 -2.39
CA LEU A 228 -15.77 14.32 -3.26
C LEU A 228 -16.30 14.21 -4.71
N LEU A 229 -17.58 13.84 -4.88
CA LEU A 229 -18.20 13.81 -6.20
C LEU A 229 -18.23 15.21 -6.83
N ALA A 230 -18.58 16.26 -6.09
CA ALA A 230 -18.58 17.62 -6.62
C ALA A 230 -17.18 18.04 -7.13
N ILE A 231 -16.11 17.71 -6.39
CA ILE A 231 -14.72 17.96 -6.81
C ILE A 231 -14.40 17.18 -8.10
N LEU A 232 -14.76 15.89 -8.16
CA LEU A 232 -14.54 15.07 -9.34
C LEU A 232 -15.28 15.59 -10.57
N TYR A 233 -16.53 16.03 -10.41
CA TYR A 233 -17.30 16.62 -11.50
C TYR A 233 -16.75 17.99 -11.92
N GLY A 234 -16.28 18.81 -10.98
CA GLY A 234 -15.56 20.05 -11.29
C GLY A 234 -14.29 19.78 -12.10
N TYR A 235 -13.56 18.72 -11.75
CA TYR A 235 -12.38 18.29 -12.50
C TYR A 235 -12.73 17.75 -13.90
N ILE A 236 -13.80 16.97 -14.04
CA ILE A 236 -14.32 16.54 -15.34
C ILE A 236 -14.71 17.77 -16.20
N GLY A 237 -15.39 18.75 -15.61
CA GLY A 237 -15.71 20.01 -16.27
C GLY A 237 -14.46 20.76 -16.74
N LYS A 238 -13.40 20.79 -15.92
CA LYS A 238 -12.10 21.35 -16.30
C LYS A 238 -11.48 20.62 -17.50
N ILE A 239 -11.54 19.29 -17.54
CA ILE A 239 -11.06 18.49 -18.69
C ILE A 239 -11.85 18.85 -19.95
N LEU A 240 -13.18 18.92 -19.86
CA LEU A 240 -14.04 19.24 -21.01
C LEU A 240 -13.81 20.67 -21.55
N PHE A 241 -13.48 21.62 -20.68
CA PHE A 241 -13.21 23.00 -21.08
C PHE A 241 -11.82 23.19 -21.69
N LEU A 242 -10.78 22.62 -21.06
CA LEU A 242 -9.39 22.78 -21.50
C LEU A 242 -9.01 21.81 -22.63
N TRP A 243 -9.80 20.76 -22.87
CA TRP A 243 -9.46 19.64 -23.76
C TRP A 243 -8.14 18.94 -23.44
N GLU A 244 -7.58 19.23 -22.27
CA GLU A 244 -6.35 18.63 -21.76
C GLU A 244 -6.68 17.75 -20.57
N MET A 245 -6.24 16.49 -20.64
CA MET A 245 -6.40 15.54 -19.53
C MET A 245 -5.16 15.57 -18.64
N PRO A 246 -5.22 16.08 -17.39
CA PRO A 246 -4.05 16.16 -16.55
C PRO A 246 -3.63 14.77 -16.06
N VAL A 247 -2.33 14.53 -16.11
CA VAL A 247 -1.75 13.19 -16.06
C VAL A 247 -1.82 12.61 -14.62
N GLY A 248 -2.79 11.73 -14.37
CA GLY A 248 -2.76 10.75 -13.26
C GLY A 248 -3.29 11.11 -11.90
N LYS A 249 -3.62 12.38 -11.66
CA LYS A 249 -4.12 12.82 -10.36
C LYS A 249 -5.53 12.27 -10.07
N MET A 250 -6.37 12.17 -11.09
CA MET A 250 -7.77 11.77 -10.95
C MET A 250 -7.98 10.31 -10.52
N ASN A 251 -7.08 9.40 -10.92
CA ASN A 251 -7.32 7.96 -10.80
C ASN A 251 -7.48 7.49 -9.35
N TRP A 252 -6.70 8.05 -8.43
CA TRP A 252 -6.80 7.72 -7.01
C TRP A 252 -8.11 8.21 -6.38
N TYR A 253 -8.58 9.40 -6.74
CA TYR A 253 -9.85 9.94 -6.23
C TYR A 253 -11.07 9.20 -6.78
N ALA A 254 -11.03 8.81 -8.07
CA ALA A 254 -12.09 8.01 -8.67
C ALA A 254 -12.19 6.61 -8.04
N SER A 255 -11.05 5.92 -7.85
CA SER A 255 -10.99 4.65 -7.12
C SER A 255 -11.47 4.80 -5.66
N PHE A 256 -11.15 5.90 -4.99
CA PHE A 256 -11.64 6.18 -3.64
C PHE A 256 -13.15 6.41 -3.63
N ALA A 257 -13.71 7.13 -4.61
CA ALA A 257 -15.15 7.29 -4.76
C ALA A 257 -15.86 5.94 -4.96
N VAL A 258 -15.28 5.03 -5.75
CA VAL A 258 -15.78 3.66 -5.91
C VAL A 258 -15.75 2.89 -4.59
N ALA A 259 -14.66 2.99 -3.83
CA ALA A 259 -14.54 2.30 -2.54
C ALA A 259 -15.61 2.80 -1.53
N VAL A 260 -15.78 4.11 -1.43
CA VAL A 260 -16.79 4.73 -0.54
C VAL A 260 -18.20 4.39 -1.00
N PHE A 261 -18.49 4.40 -2.31
CA PHE A 261 -19.77 3.96 -2.84
C PHE A 261 -20.05 2.48 -2.57
N SER A 262 -19.03 1.63 -2.70
CA SER A 262 -19.12 0.20 -2.37
C SER A 262 -19.45 -0.01 -0.90
N LEU A 263 -18.82 0.75 0.01
CA LEU A 263 -19.15 0.74 1.44
C LEU A 263 -20.63 1.10 1.65
N PHE A 264 -21.13 2.18 1.04
CA PHE A 264 -22.55 2.52 1.13
C PHE A 264 -23.45 1.42 0.61
N TYR A 265 -23.10 0.82 -0.54
CA TYR A 265 -23.88 -0.26 -1.12
C TYR A 265 -23.97 -1.45 -0.16
N PHE A 266 -22.83 -1.96 0.34
CA PHE A 266 -22.82 -3.07 1.28
C PHE A 266 -23.54 -2.77 2.60
N CYS A 267 -23.57 -1.51 3.04
CA CYS A 267 -24.26 -1.13 4.26
C CYS A 267 -25.75 -0.85 4.10
N LEU A 268 -26.19 -0.34 2.96
CA LEU A 268 -27.54 0.21 2.77
C LEU A 268 -28.41 -0.61 1.81
N TYR A 269 -27.90 -1.63 1.10
CA TYR A 269 -28.70 -2.35 0.10
C TYR A 269 -29.95 -3.03 0.67
N GLU A 270 -29.90 -3.45 1.94
CA GLU A 270 -31.01 -4.08 2.67
C GLU A 270 -31.95 -3.04 3.32
N GLU A 271 -31.64 -1.76 3.28
CA GLU A 271 -32.51 -0.73 3.86
C GLU A 271 -33.79 -0.57 3.05
N THR A 272 -34.92 -0.56 3.75
CA THR A 272 -36.24 -0.38 3.15
C THR A 272 -36.59 1.09 2.95
N ASP A 273 -35.84 2.01 3.58
CA ASP A 273 -36.11 3.44 3.53
C ASP A 273 -35.94 4.02 2.13
N ASN A 274 -36.91 4.84 1.69
CA ASN A 274 -36.92 5.41 0.35
C ASN A 274 -35.69 6.31 0.07
N GLY A 275 -35.08 6.89 1.11
CA GLY A 275 -33.89 7.74 0.98
C GLY A 275 -32.67 6.94 0.53
N SER A 276 -32.31 5.89 1.26
CA SER A 276 -31.22 4.97 0.92
C SER A 276 -31.44 4.32 -0.44
N ARG A 277 -32.69 3.94 -0.75
CA ARG A 277 -33.03 3.37 -2.06
C ARG A 277 -32.76 4.33 -3.22
N ARG A 278 -33.16 5.59 -3.08
CA ARG A 278 -32.89 6.63 -4.09
C ARG A 278 -31.40 6.94 -4.16
N PHE A 279 -30.74 7.06 -3.01
CA PHE A 279 -29.31 7.32 -2.94
C PHE A 279 -28.48 6.25 -3.68
N LEU A 280 -28.74 4.97 -3.46
CA LEU A 280 -27.99 3.92 -4.16
C LEU A 280 -28.20 3.95 -5.68
N LYS A 281 -29.44 4.20 -6.13
CA LYS A 281 -29.76 4.27 -7.58
C LYS A 281 -29.13 5.50 -8.24
N TYR A 282 -29.33 6.69 -7.68
CA TYR A 282 -28.82 7.93 -8.25
C TYR A 282 -27.32 8.12 -8.00
N GLY A 283 -26.80 7.60 -6.88
CA GLY A 283 -25.38 7.54 -6.60
C GLY A 283 -24.63 6.64 -7.58
N ALA A 284 -25.21 5.48 -7.93
CA ALA A 284 -24.67 4.62 -9.00
C ALA A 284 -24.64 5.35 -10.35
N LEU A 285 -25.73 6.06 -10.70
CA LEU A 285 -25.81 6.85 -11.92
C LEU A 285 -24.80 8.00 -11.94
N ALA A 286 -24.61 8.68 -10.80
CA ALA A 286 -23.65 9.78 -10.67
C ALA A 286 -22.19 9.29 -10.67
N LEU A 287 -21.91 8.09 -10.19
CA LEU A 287 -20.56 7.52 -10.21
C LEU A 287 -20.18 7.04 -11.62
N PHE A 288 -21.14 6.67 -12.45
CA PHE A 288 -20.87 6.12 -13.78
C PHE A 288 -20.06 7.06 -14.70
N PRO A 289 -20.36 8.36 -14.87
CA PRO A 289 -19.52 9.29 -15.64
C PRO A 289 -18.07 9.38 -15.13
N VAL A 290 -17.89 9.38 -13.81
CA VAL A 290 -16.54 9.39 -13.18
C VAL A 290 -15.75 8.16 -13.61
N MET A 291 -16.38 6.99 -13.62
CA MET A 291 -15.78 5.73 -14.06
C MET A 291 -15.41 5.74 -15.54
N VAL A 292 -16.24 6.34 -16.40
CA VAL A 292 -15.94 6.49 -17.83
C VAL A 292 -14.69 7.34 -18.03
N VAL A 293 -14.62 8.51 -17.40
CA VAL A 293 -13.44 9.39 -17.51
C VAL A 293 -12.20 8.71 -16.90
N GLN A 294 -12.35 7.94 -15.81
CA GLN A 294 -11.26 7.14 -15.24
C GLN A 294 -10.75 6.10 -16.24
N ALA A 295 -11.65 5.35 -16.89
CA ALA A 295 -11.28 4.36 -17.90
C ALA A 295 -10.55 4.98 -19.10
N LEU A 296 -11.03 6.13 -19.59
CA LEU A 296 -10.34 6.89 -20.64
C LEU A 296 -8.94 7.33 -20.22
N GLY A 297 -8.78 7.82 -18.99
CA GLY A 297 -7.48 8.22 -18.46
C GLY A 297 -6.49 7.07 -18.30
N ILE A 298 -6.98 5.88 -17.95
CA ILE A 298 -6.16 4.66 -17.92
C ILE A 298 -5.77 4.28 -19.35
N TYR A 299 -6.71 4.31 -20.29
CA TYR A 299 -6.48 3.94 -21.70
C TYR A 299 -5.38 4.80 -22.35
N ILE A 300 -5.47 6.13 -22.25
CA ILE A 300 -4.47 7.06 -22.82
C ILE A 300 -3.07 6.74 -22.28
N ARG A 301 -2.97 6.40 -20.99
CA ARG A 301 -1.68 6.09 -20.35
C ARG A 301 -1.17 4.70 -20.71
N PHE A 302 -2.08 3.76 -20.87
CA PHE A 302 -1.76 2.42 -21.37
C PHE A 302 -1.20 2.51 -22.79
N GLU A 303 -1.79 3.33 -23.66
CA GLU A 303 -1.28 3.57 -25.01
C GLU A 303 0.09 4.25 -25.00
N ALA A 304 0.24 5.35 -24.24
CA ALA A 304 1.49 6.11 -24.21
C ALA A 304 2.67 5.36 -23.56
N TYR A 305 2.42 4.61 -22.49
CA TYR A 305 3.47 4.09 -21.61
C TYR A 305 3.39 2.58 -21.36
N GLY A 306 2.45 1.86 -21.98
CA GLY A 306 2.21 0.43 -21.75
C GLY A 306 1.50 0.13 -20.41
N LEU A 307 1.35 -1.15 -20.08
CA LEU A 307 0.73 -1.57 -18.83
C LEU A 307 1.72 -1.54 -17.66
N THR A 308 1.28 -1.09 -16.49
CA THR A 308 2.03 -1.17 -15.23
C THR A 308 1.17 -1.81 -14.15
N ALA A 309 1.78 -2.33 -13.08
CA ALA A 309 1.06 -2.92 -11.95
C ALA A 309 -0.04 -1.99 -11.39
N ALA A 310 0.26 -0.69 -11.25
CA ALA A 310 -0.71 0.30 -10.77
C ALA A 310 -1.87 0.53 -11.75
N ARG A 311 -1.61 0.58 -13.07
CA ARG A 311 -2.67 0.72 -14.09
C ARG A 311 -3.55 -0.52 -14.12
N TYR A 312 -2.94 -1.70 -14.07
CA TYR A 312 -3.66 -2.97 -14.06
C TYR A 312 -4.51 -3.14 -12.80
N ALA A 313 -3.96 -2.85 -11.62
CA ALA A 313 -4.73 -2.80 -10.37
C ALA A 313 -5.92 -1.84 -10.47
N SER A 314 -5.72 -0.66 -11.08
CA SER A 314 -6.80 0.29 -11.29
C SER A 314 -7.88 -0.21 -12.24
N MET A 315 -7.53 -0.96 -13.30
CA MET A 315 -8.49 -1.60 -14.20
C MET A 315 -9.33 -2.64 -13.45
N ILE A 316 -8.69 -3.46 -12.60
CA ILE A 316 -9.37 -4.46 -11.77
C ILE A 316 -10.34 -3.78 -10.79
N CYS A 317 -9.88 -2.76 -10.06
CA CYS A 317 -10.73 -1.97 -9.15
C CYS A 317 -11.89 -1.31 -9.90
N SER A 318 -11.64 -0.77 -11.10
CA SER A 318 -12.69 -0.15 -11.93
C SER A 318 -13.71 -1.19 -12.40
N GLY A 319 -13.25 -2.38 -12.83
CA GLY A 319 -14.12 -3.49 -13.22
C GLY A 319 -15.00 -3.96 -12.06
N PHE A 320 -14.42 -4.11 -10.86
CA PHE A 320 -15.20 -4.42 -9.66
C PHE A 320 -16.19 -3.30 -9.31
N GLY A 321 -15.77 -2.03 -9.43
CA GLY A 321 -16.64 -0.87 -9.24
C GLY A 321 -17.84 -0.85 -10.19
N LEU A 322 -17.65 -1.21 -11.46
CA LEU A 322 -18.74 -1.38 -12.42
C LEU A 322 -19.72 -2.48 -12.00
N ALA A 323 -19.21 -3.60 -11.46
CA ALA A 323 -20.06 -4.65 -10.92
C ALA A 323 -20.89 -4.14 -9.73
N VAL A 324 -20.30 -3.37 -8.81
CA VAL A 324 -21.02 -2.72 -7.70
C VAL A 324 -22.09 -1.76 -8.21
N ILE A 325 -21.77 -0.90 -9.19
CA ILE A 325 -22.74 0.03 -9.81
C ILE A 325 -23.90 -0.73 -10.42
N ALA A 326 -23.63 -1.79 -11.19
CA ALA A 326 -24.67 -2.62 -11.81
C ALA A 326 -25.56 -3.27 -10.73
N PHE A 327 -24.96 -3.85 -9.69
CA PHE A 327 -25.68 -4.46 -8.58
C PHE A 327 -26.55 -3.45 -7.82
N ALA A 328 -26.03 -2.25 -7.57
CA ALA A 328 -26.76 -1.15 -6.95
C ALA A 328 -27.94 -0.67 -7.81
N PHE A 329 -27.73 -0.53 -9.11
CA PHE A 329 -28.76 -0.09 -10.06
C PHE A 329 -29.88 -1.12 -10.20
N PHE A 330 -29.54 -2.40 -10.34
CA PHE A 330 -30.51 -3.50 -10.47
C PHE A 330 -31.03 -4.04 -9.14
N ARG A 331 -30.59 -3.49 -8.01
CA ARG A 331 -30.98 -3.91 -6.65
C ARG A 331 -30.79 -5.41 -6.40
N ARG A 332 -29.65 -5.95 -6.81
CA ARG A 332 -29.30 -7.35 -6.54
C ARG A 332 -28.87 -7.51 -5.09
N ALA A 333 -28.89 -8.73 -4.57
CA ALA A 333 -28.29 -9.01 -3.26
C ALA A 333 -26.76 -8.80 -3.34
N ALA A 334 -26.15 -8.29 -2.27
CA ALA A 334 -24.72 -7.96 -2.28
C ALA A 334 -23.79 -9.18 -2.16
N TYR A 335 -24.28 -10.31 -1.64
CA TYR A 335 -23.45 -11.47 -1.33
C TYR A 335 -22.59 -12.01 -2.50
N PRO A 336 -23.05 -12.06 -3.78
CA PRO A 336 -22.22 -12.53 -4.89
C PRO A 336 -20.99 -11.64 -5.12
N LEU A 337 -21.02 -10.36 -4.72
CA LEU A 337 -19.87 -9.47 -4.85
C LEU A 337 -18.73 -9.86 -3.90
N PHE A 338 -19.02 -10.45 -2.73
CA PHE A 338 -17.96 -11.00 -1.86
C PHE A 338 -17.27 -12.18 -2.53
N LEU A 339 -18.03 -13.08 -3.17
CA LEU A 339 -17.44 -14.18 -3.94
C LEU A 339 -16.64 -13.67 -5.13
N LEU A 340 -17.18 -12.70 -5.88
CA LEU A 340 -16.48 -12.07 -6.99
C LEU A 340 -15.16 -11.41 -6.52
N ALA A 341 -15.18 -10.66 -5.41
CA ALA A 341 -13.98 -10.07 -4.82
C ALA A 341 -12.96 -11.15 -4.44
N GLY A 342 -13.39 -12.24 -3.80
CA GLY A 342 -12.51 -13.36 -3.46
C GLY A 342 -11.87 -14.01 -4.70
N ILE A 343 -12.66 -14.26 -5.75
CA ILE A 343 -12.17 -14.81 -7.03
C ILE A 343 -11.18 -13.84 -7.68
N ILE A 344 -11.51 -12.55 -7.78
CA ILE A 344 -10.59 -11.52 -8.29
C ILE A 344 -9.30 -11.51 -7.48
N GLY A 345 -9.38 -11.60 -6.14
CA GLY A 345 -8.23 -11.69 -5.25
C GLY A 345 -7.31 -12.84 -5.60
N VAL A 346 -7.86 -14.04 -5.81
CA VAL A 346 -7.09 -15.22 -6.24
C VAL A 346 -6.50 -15.04 -7.63
N LEU A 347 -7.28 -14.56 -8.60
CA LEU A 347 -6.80 -14.36 -9.97
C LEU A 347 -5.65 -13.34 -10.03
N CYS A 348 -5.77 -12.23 -9.31
CA CYS A 348 -4.80 -11.13 -9.33
C CYS A 348 -3.56 -11.40 -8.49
N SER A 349 -3.52 -12.51 -7.74
CA SER A 349 -2.37 -12.89 -6.91
C SER A 349 -1.79 -14.24 -7.28
N MET A 350 -2.58 -15.31 -7.28
CA MET A 350 -2.10 -16.70 -7.32
C MET A 350 -2.12 -17.33 -8.72
N THR A 351 -2.52 -16.60 -9.76
CA THR A 351 -2.57 -17.12 -11.14
C THR A 351 -1.67 -16.30 -12.06
N PRO A 352 -1.37 -16.75 -13.29
CA PRO A 352 -0.62 -15.95 -14.27
C PRO A 352 -1.28 -14.61 -14.64
N LEU A 353 -2.54 -14.37 -14.24
CA LEU A 353 -3.23 -13.08 -14.40
C LEU A 353 -2.91 -12.07 -13.30
N ASN A 354 -1.85 -12.32 -12.52
CA ASN A 354 -1.51 -11.52 -11.35
C ASN A 354 -0.96 -10.13 -11.67
N LEU A 355 -0.83 -9.31 -10.62
CA LEU A 355 -0.42 -7.90 -10.70
C LEU A 355 1.01 -7.69 -11.22
N ILE A 356 1.85 -8.73 -11.26
CA ILE A 356 3.24 -8.66 -11.74
C ILE A 356 3.32 -9.18 -13.18
N ASP A 357 2.82 -10.39 -13.42
CA ASP A 357 2.97 -11.13 -14.66
C ASP A 357 2.33 -10.43 -15.85
N VAL A 358 1.10 -9.92 -15.70
CA VAL A 358 0.37 -9.30 -16.82
C VAL A 358 1.07 -8.01 -17.31
N PRO A 359 1.44 -7.05 -16.44
CA PRO A 359 2.24 -5.91 -16.87
C PRO A 359 3.62 -6.26 -17.41
N VAL A 360 4.33 -7.22 -16.79
CA VAL A 360 5.64 -7.66 -17.26
C VAL A 360 5.54 -8.25 -18.66
N TYR A 361 4.52 -9.06 -18.93
CA TYR A 361 4.28 -9.64 -20.25
C TYR A 361 4.02 -8.56 -21.31
N ASP A 362 3.14 -7.59 -21.02
CA ASP A 362 2.85 -6.50 -21.94
C ASP A 362 4.12 -5.66 -22.26
N GLN A 363 4.87 -5.28 -21.23
CA GLN A 363 6.08 -4.48 -21.38
C GLN A 363 7.20 -5.25 -22.10
N GLY A 364 7.36 -6.54 -21.81
CA GLY A 364 8.33 -7.40 -22.51
C GLY A 364 7.98 -7.51 -24.00
N ARG A 365 6.71 -7.74 -24.34
CA ARG A 365 6.25 -7.77 -25.74
C ARG A 365 6.36 -6.41 -26.44
N ARG A 366 6.17 -5.31 -25.70
CA ARG A 366 6.35 -3.95 -26.22
C ARG A 366 7.82 -3.68 -26.56
N MET A 367 8.73 -4.06 -25.67
CA MET A 367 10.17 -3.98 -25.87
C MET A 367 10.65 -4.84 -27.04
N GLU A 368 10.26 -6.13 -27.08
CA GLU A 368 10.61 -7.06 -28.17
C GLU A 368 10.17 -6.53 -29.54
N ARG A 369 8.96 -5.95 -29.63
CA ARG A 369 8.46 -5.36 -30.89
C ARG A 369 9.38 -4.27 -31.41
N VAL A 370 9.87 -3.37 -30.54
CA VAL A 370 10.79 -2.31 -30.94
C VAL A 370 12.14 -2.87 -31.37
N LEU A 371 12.67 -3.84 -30.61
CA LEU A 371 13.95 -4.48 -30.92
C LEU A 371 13.91 -5.21 -32.26
N ILE A 372 12.82 -5.92 -32.56
CA ILE A 372 12.63 -6.61 -33.86
C ILE A 372 12.45 -5.60 -35.00
N LYS A 373 11.60 -4.58 -34.80
CA LYS A 373 11.33 -3.54 -35.81
C LYS A 373 12.60 -2.81 -36.24
N ASN A 374 13.51 -2.55 -35.30
CA ASN A 374 14.77 -1.85 -35.55
C ASN A 374 15.95 -2.80 -35.83
N GLN A 375 15.69 -4.09 -36.10
CA GLN A 375 16.69 -5.12 -36.41
C GLN A 375 17.80 -5.29 -35.35
N MET A 376 17.47 -4.98 -34.10
CA MET A 376 18.39 -5.00 -32.96
C MET A 376 18.57 -6.41 -32.38
N ILE A 377 17.69 -7.35 -32.75
CA ILE A 377 17.80 -8.78 -32.46
C ILE A 377 17.94 -9.52 -33.78
N ASN A 378 19.07 -10.20 -33.99
CA ASN A 378 19.26 -11.09 -35.14
C ASN A 378 19.86 -12.42 -34.67
N SER A 379 19.13 -13.52 -34.89
CA SER A 379 19.54 -14.88 -34.49
C SER A 379 19.98 -15.03 -33.02
N GLY A 380 19.33 -14.30 -32.10
CA GLY A 380 19.60 -14.35 -30.66
C GLY A 380 20.71 -13.42 -30.17
N ASN A 381 21.39 -12.68 -31.05
CA ASN A 381 22.42 -11.71 -30.68
C ASN A 381 21.89 -10.27 -30.76
N LEU A 382 22.13 -9.50 -29.69
CA LEU A 382 21.82 -8.07 -29.62
C LEU A 382 22.87 -7.24 -30.39
N LYS A 383 22.37 -6.32 -31.21
CA LYS A 383 23.17 -5.32 -31.92
C LYS A 383 22.53 -3.94 -31.76
N PRO A 384 23.32 -2.89 -31.45
CA PRO A 384 22.82 -1.52 -31.48
C PRO A 384 22.20 -1.19 -32.84
N PRO A 385 21.14 -0.37 -32.88
CA PRO A 385 20.49 -0.01 -34.13
C PRO A 385 21.40 0.94 -34.94
N VAL A 386 21.35 0.84 -36.28
CA VAL A 386 22.04 1.81 -37.16
C VAL A 386 21.36 3.18 -37.06
N SER A 387 20.04 3.20 -36.91
CA SER A 387 19.22 4.37 -36.63
C SER A 387 17.93 3.91 -35.96
N ILE A 388 17.46 4.63 -34.94
CA ILE A 388 16.19 4.39 -34.26
C ILE A 388 15.40 5.70 -34.22
N THR A 389 14.09 5.62 -34.35
CA THR A 389 13.23 6.81 -34.18
C THR A 389 13.14 7.20 -32.71
N GLU A 390 12.98 8.49 -32.40
CA GLU A 390 12.86 8.96 -31.02
C GLU A 390 11.68 8.29 -30.29
N GLU A 391 10.57 8.07 -30.99
CA GLU A 391 9.40 7.36 -30.47
C GLU A 391 9.75 5.91 -30.08
N ASP A 392 10.41 5.16 -30.96
CA ASP A 392 10.83 3.78 -30.67
C ASP A 392 11.87 3.75 -29.53
N ALA A 393 12.79 4.72 -29.47
CA ALA A 393 13.76 4.84 -28.39
C ALA A 393 13.08 5.11 -27.03
N GLU A 394 12.07 5.99 -26.99
CA GLU A 394 11.30 6.24 -25.77
C GLU A 394 10.49 5.00 -25.33
N VAL A 395 9.89 4.27 -26.27
CA VAL A 395 9.18 3.02 -25.98
C VAL A 395 10.14 1.96 -25.43
N LEU A 396 11.30 1.78 -26.06
CA LEU A 396 12.34 0.84 -25.62
C LEU A 396 12.83 1.20 -24.20
N ARG A 397 13.19 2.46 -23.99
CA ARG A 397 13.68 2.97 -22.70
C ARG A 397 12.63 2.81 -21.59
N SER A 398 11.38 3.20 -21.84
CA SER A 398 10.30 3.11 -20.85
C SER A 398 9.97 1.66 -20.49
N ALA A 399 9.89 0.77 -21.48
CA ALA A 399 9.63 -0.66 -21.25
C ALA A 399 10.79 -1.34 -20.51
N TYR A 400 12.03 -1.07 -20.92
CA TYR A 400 13.23 -1.57 -20.24
C TYR A 400 13.30 -1.09 -18.79
N ASN A 401 13.08 0.19 -18.54
CA ASN A 401 13.11 0.74 -17.17
C ASN A 401 12.05 0.11 -16.26
N TYR A 402 10.87 -0.22 -16.79
CA TYR A 402 9.87 -0.96 -16.03
C TYR A 402 10.33 -2.40 -15.71
N LEU A 403 10.83 -3.10 -16.72
CA LEU A 403 11.24 -4.50 -16.60
C LEU A 403 12.48 -4.67 -15.71
N LYS A 404 13.46 -3.77 -15.78
CA LYS A 404 14.72 -3.83 -15.04
C LYS A 404 14.52 -4.03 -13.52
N TYR A 405 13.49 -3.42 -12.95
CA TYR A 405 13.17 -3.52 -11.51
C TYR A 405 12.02 -4.49 -11.22
N SER A 406 11.47 -5.16 -12.24
CA SER A 406 10.37 -6.09 -12.09
C SER A 406 10.86 -7.51 -11.88
N GLU A 407 10.42 -8.16 -10.81
CA GLU A 407 10.80 -9.55 -10.53
C GLU A 407 10.34 -10.55 -11.59
N GLY A 408 9.34 -10.22 -12.42
CA GLY A 408 8.93 -11.06 -13.54
C GLY A 408 9.86 -11.02 -14.77
N ALA A 409 10.88 -10.15 -14.77
CA ALA A 409 11.74 -9.91 -15.94
C ALA A 409 12.54 -11.14 -16.38
N TRP A 410 12.73 -12.15 -15.52
CA TRP A 410 13.38 -13.41 -15.88
C TRP A 410 12.74 -14.12 -17.08
N ARG A 411 11.46 -13.84 -17.38
CA ARG A 411 10.77 -14.35 -18.58
C ARG A 411 11.26 -13.74 -19.89
N PHE A 412 11.99 -12.63 -19.83
CA PHE A 412 12.53 -11.92 -20.98
C PHE A 412 14.06 -11.83 -20.83
N PRO A 413 14.82 -12.89 -21.19
CA PRO A 413 16.28 -12.92 -21.04
C PRO A 413 17.02 -11.75 -21.69
N VAL A 414 16.41 -11.18 -22.73
CA VAL A 414 16.90 -9.97 -23.42
C VAL A 414 17.04 -8.77 -22.50
N VAL A 415 16.26 -8.67 -21.40
CA VAL A 415 16.40 -7.60 -20.40
C VAL A 415 17.77 -7.67 -19.73
N GLU A 416 18.20 -8.86 -19.33
CA GLU A 416 19.50 -9.05 -18.68
C GLU A 416 20.66 -8.90 -19.69
N GLN A 417 20.45 -9.28 -20.94
CA GLN A 417 21.43 -9.02 -22.00
C GLN A 417 21.61 -7.51 -22.25
N LEU A 418 20.51 -6.75 -22.34
CA LEU A 418 20.53 -5.29 -22.49
C LEU A 418 21.18 -4.59 -21.29
N LYS A 419 20.98 -5.12 -20.09
CA LYS A 419 21.57 -4.61 -18.85
C LYS A 419 23.10 -4.81 -18.79
N ASN A 420 23.61 -5.89 -19.38
CA ASN A 420 25.02 -6.25 -19.36
C ASN A 420 25.78 -5.79 -20.63
N ASP A 421 25.12 -5.11 -21.56
CA ASP A 421 25.70 -4.64 -22.82
C ASP A 421 25.85 -3.11 -22.81
N ASP A 422 27.06 -2.63 -22.50
CA ASP A 422 27.39 -1.20 -22.38
C ASP A 422 27.07 -0.39 -23.65
N ARG A 423 26.98 -1.06 -24.82
CA ARG A 423 26.65 -0.41 -26.10
C ARG A 423 25.22 0.12 -26.15
N PHE A 424 24.35 -0.37 -25.27
CA PHE A 424 22.96 0.09 -25.17
C PHE A 424 22.77 1.14 -24.08
N THR A 425 23.78 1.42 -23.25
CA THR A 425 23.68 2.36 -22.12
C THR A 425 23.30 3.78 -22.55
N GLU A 426 23.79 4.24 -23.70
CA GLU A 426 23.43 5.56 -24.25
C GLU A 426 21.96 5.60 -24.71
N LEU A 427 21.48 4.51 -25.34
CA LEU A 427 20.12 4.40 -25.86
C LEU A 427 19.06 4.17 -24.78
N LEU A 428 19.36 3.31 -23.82
CA LEU A 428 18.49 3.03 -22.68
C LEU A 428 18.55 4.16 -21.65
N GLY A 429 19.55 5.04 -21.77
CA GLY A 429 19.86 6.09 -20.81
C GLY A 429 20.44 5.53 -19.51
N PRO A 430 21.05 6.39 -18.68
CA PRO A 430 21.44 6.00 -17.33
C PRO A 430 20.22 5.50 -16.55
N ALA A 431 20.45 4.69 -15.50
CA ALA A 431 19.42 4.08 -14.65
C ALA A 431 18.41 5.05 -14.02
N TYR A 432 18.66 6.36 -14.13
CA TYR A 432 17.85 7.46 -13.64
C TYR A 432 17.41 8.33 -14.81
N ASP A 433 16.20 8.90 -14.71
CA ASP A 433 15.72 9.93 -15.63
C ASP A 433 16.85 10.94 -15.88
N GLN A 434 17.24 11.14 -17.15
CA GLN A 434 18.32 12.07 -17.55
C GLN A 434 18.07 13.50 -17.06
N ARG A 435 16.88 13.77 -16.52
CA ARG A 435 16.48 15.05 -15.92
C ARG A 435 16.51 15.08 -14.39
N ARG A 436 17.11 14.08 -13.75
CA ARG A 436 17.25 13.97 -12.29
C ARG A 436 18.70 13.82 -11.87
N VAL A 437 19.09 14.52 -10.81
CA VAL A 437 20.37 14.39 -10.13
C VAL A 437 20.14 14.16 -8.65
N ILE A 438 20.77 13.11 -8.12
CA ILE A 438 20.86 12.86 -6.68
C ILE A 438 22.34 12.91 -6.30
N ARG A 439 22.73 13.87 -5.45
CA ARG A 439 24.09 13.96 -4.91
C ARG A 439 24.06 13.84 -3.40
N SER A 440 25.05 13.17 -2.83
CA SER A 440 25.19 13.07 -1.37
C SER A 440 26.65 13.12 -0.96
N TYR A 441 26.88 13.65 0.24
CA TYR A 441 28.18 13.64 0.89
C TYR A 441 28.00 13.57 2.41
N GLU A 442 28.75 12.67 3.02
CA GLU A 442 28.77 12.49 4.47
C GLU A 442 29.84 13.41 5.06
N TRP A 443 29.39 14.46 5.75
CA TRP A 443 30.26 15.39 6.45
C TRP A 443 30.70 14.81 7.79
N ASN A 444 31.99 14.52 7.93
CA ASN A 444 32.58 14.18 9.25
C ASN A 444 32.80 15.43 10.10
N GLU A 445 33.23 16.53 9.46
CA GLU A 445 33.51 17.81 10.10
C GLU A 445 33.13 18.95 9.14
N ILE A 446 32.57 20.04 9.66
CA ILE A 446 32.25 21.25 8.89
C ILE A 446 33.03 22.41 9.51
N PRO A 447 33.92 23.09 8.75
CA PRO A 447 34.71 24.19 9.29
C PRO A 447 33.83 25.41 9.55
N VAL A 448 33.62 25.73 10.84
CA VAL A 448 32.80 26.89 11.27
C VAL A 448 33.62 28.13 11.60
N THR A 449 34.94 28.07 11.45
CA THR A 449 35.85 29.16 11.81
C THR A 449 35.55 30.42 11.00
N GLY A 450 35.25 31.52 11.71
CA GLY A 450 34.94 32.81 11.09
C GLY A 450 33.45 33.02 10.77
N TYR A 451 32.57 32.08 11.13
CA TYR A 451 31.11 32.20 11.01
C TYR A 451 30.46 32.30 12.39
N ARG A 452 29.38 33.08 12.50
CA ARG A 452 28.64 33.32 13.76
C ARG A 452 27.43 32.41 13.94
N ARG A 453 26.80 31.96 12.85
CA ARG A 453 25.60 31.11 12.88
C ARG A 453 25.78 29.87 12.02
N LEU A 454 25.29 28.73 12.53
CA LEU A 454 25.12 27.47 11.80
C LEU A 454 23.62 27.10 11.89
N ILE A 455 22.98 26.93 10.75
CA ILE A 455 21.55 26.61 10.65
C ILE A 455 21.39 25.32 9.86
N HIS A 456 20.89 24.25 10.48
CA HIS A 456 20.48 23.05 9.74
C HIS A 456 19.16 23.34 9.02
N PHE A 457 19.05 22.89 7.77
CA PHE A 457 17.84 23.04 6.98
C PHE A 457 17.50 21.76 6.26
N ARG A 458 16.20 21.54 6.10
CA ARG A 458 15.63 20.58 5.15
C ARG A 458 14.64 21.33 4.27
N SER A 459 14.88 21.33 2.97
CA SER A 459 14.05 22.00 1.98
C SER A 459 13.32 20.98 1.12
N ASP A 460 12.02 21.22 0.94
CA ASP A 460 11.16 20.55 -0.02
C ASP A 460 10.46 21.63 -0.86
N THR A 461 11.19 22.16 -1.84
CA THR A 461 10.71 23.23 -2.70
C THR A 461 10.10 22.65 -3.96
N THR A 462 8.77 22.62 -4.00
CA THR A 462 7.97 22.28 -5.17
C THR A 462 7.46 23.50 -5.93
N GLU A 463 7.45 24.69 -5.29
CA GLU A 463 6.81 25.89 -5.84
C GLU A 463 7.80 26.98 -6.31
N ASN A 464 9.01 27.04 -5.77
CA ASN A 464 10.01 28.07 -6.11
C ASN A 464 11.17 27.48 -6.91
N HIS A 465 11.15 27.71 -8.23
CA HIS A 465 12.13 27.18 -9.17
C HIS A 465 13.50 27.86 -9.02
N GLY A 466 14.30 27.39 -8.06
CA GLY A 466 15.69 27.78 -7.86
C GLY A 466 15.98 28.71 -6.68
N GLU A 467 15.01 28.93 -5.80
CA GLU A 467 15.22 29.63 -4.53
C GLU A 467 15.10 28.65 -3.37
N LEU A 468 16.09 28.66 -2.48
CA LEU A 468 16.13 27.88 -1.26
C LEU A 468 15.57 28.71 -0.10
N LEU A 469 14.48 28.22 0.49
CA LEU A 469 13.87 28.81 1.69
C LEU A 469 14.35 28.07 2.93
N ILE A 470 15.02 28.78 3.83
CA ILE A 470 15.48 28.25 5.12
C ILE A 470 14.72 28.98 6.23
N THR A 471 13.99 28.23 7.04
CA THR A 471 13.26 28.74 8.19
C THR A 471 14.04 28.49 9.48
N ASN A 472 14.29 29.54 10.25
CA ASN A 472 14.92 29.44 11.57
C ASN A 472 14.06 30.19 12.60
N GLY A 473 13.15 29.47 13.27
CA GLY A 473 12.12 30.08 14.09
C GLY A 473 11.16 30.93 13.25
N ASP A 474 11.09 32.23 13.54
CA ASP A 474 10.27 33.21 12.80
C ASP A 474 11.01 33.87 11.61
N GLU A 475 12.31 33.62 11.46
CA GLU A 475 13.13 34.18 10.38
C GLU A 475 13.07 33.28 9.13
N ILE A 476 12.70 33.87 7.97
CA ILE A 476 12.72 33.20 6.66
C ILE A 476 13.86 33.77 5.83
N ILE A 477 14.84 32.91 5.50
CA ILE A 477 15.99 33.24 4.68
C ILE A 477 15.76 32.69 3.27
N CYS A 478 15.68 33.55 2.27
CA CYS A 478 15.60 33.16 0.85
C CYS A 478 16.98 33.29 0.19
N LEU A 479 17.45 32.23 -0.46
CA LEU A 479 18.75 32.18 -1.14
C LEU A 479 18.57 31.74 -2.61
N ASP A 480 19.13 32.47 -3.56
CA ASP A 480 19.16 32.04 -4.96
C ASP A 480 20.23 30.98 -5.17
N ILE A 481 19.80 29.79 -5.59
CA ILE A 481 20.69 28.65 -5.85
C ILE A 481 20.68 28.23 -7.33
N ARG A 482 20.04 29.00 -8.23
CA ARG A 482 20.00 28.69 -9.67
C ARG A 482 21.38 28.45 -10.29
N PRO A 483 22.43 29.25 -9.98
CA PRO A 483 23.76 29.01 -10.55
C PRO A 483 24.32 27.64 -10.15
N TYR A 484 24.11 27.25 -8.89
CA TYR A 484 24.57 25.97 -8.37
C TYR A 484 23.80 24.79 -8.97
N LEU A 485 22.48 24.92 -9.14
CA LEU A 485 21.68 23.90 -9.81
C LEU A 485 22.08 23.70 -11.28
N GLN A 486 22.50 24.77 -11.95
CA GLN A 486 23.02 24.69 -13.31
C GLN A 486 24.38 23.96 -13.35
N GLU A 487 25.29 24.25 -12.43
CA GLU A 487 26.58 23.56 -12.32
C GLU A 487 26.40 22.06 -12.06
N ILE A 488 25.50 21.69 -11.14
CA ILE A 488 25.17 20.29 -10.84
C ILE A 488 24.56 19.59 -12.07
N LYS A 489 23.72 20.30 -12.84
CA LYS A 489 23.13 19.77 -14.07
C LYS A 489 24.19 19.48 -15.13
N GLU A 490 25.20 20.34 -15.27
CA GLU A 490 26.30 20.17 -16.22
C GLU A 490 27.22 18.99 -15.85
N LYS A 491 27.30 18.64 -14.56
CA LYS A 491 28.03 17.45 -14.06
C LYS A 491 27.32 16.11 -14.35
N GLY A 492 26.13 16.12 -14.96
CA GLY A 492 25.44 14.94 -15.47
C GLY A 492 24.42 14.31 -14.51
N SER A 493 23.45 13.58 -15.07
CA SER A 493 22.32 12.96 -14.36
C SER A 493 22.68 11.70 -13.57
N GLY A 494 21.88 11.37 -12.55
CA GLY A 494 22.00 10.12 -11.78
C GLY A 494 22.38 10.32 -10.31
N GLU A 495 22.61 9.21 -9.62
CA GLU A 495 22.97 9.16 -8.20
C GLU A 495 24.48 8.97 -8.02
N GLN A 496 25.15 9.90 -7.31
CA GLN A 496 26.59 9.83 -7.07
C GLN A 496 26.95 10.40 -5.68
N LYS A 497 27.91 9.75 -5.01
CA LYS A 497 28.61 10.36 -3.86
C LYS A 497 29.60 11.38 -4.39
N GLU A 498 29.54 12.60 -3.87
CA GLU A 498 30.33 13.74 -4.35
C GLU A 498 31.51 14.08 -3.42
N THR A 499 32.33 15.04 -3.83
CA THR A 499 33.36 15.63 -2.97
C THR A 499 32.79 16.77 -2.11
N ALA A 500 33.47 17.10 -1.01
CA ALA A 500 33.09 18.22 -0.13
C ALA A 500 32.97 19.55 -0.90
N GLU A 501 33.86 19.77 -1.87
CA GLU A 501 33.86 20.97 -2.72
C GLU A 501 32.60 21.04 -3.59
N ASN A 502 32.23 19.92 -4.23
CA ASN A 502 31.03 19.84 -5.07
C ASN A 502 29.72 19.94 -4.30
N MET A 503 29.74 19.71 -2.99
CA MET A 503 28.59 19.84 -2.09
C MET A 503 28.58 21.14 -1.29
N THR A 504 29.46 22.08 -1.64
CA THR A 504 29.58 23.40 -1.01
C THR A 504 29.21 24.49 -2.00
N TYR A 505 28.26 25.36 -1.65
CA TYR A 505 27.89 26.52 -2.46
C TYR A 505 28.08 27.82 -1.69
N ARG A 506 28.95 28.69 -2.22
CA ARG A 506 29.15 30.03 -1.67
C ARG A 506 28.12 30.98 -2.27
N VAL A 507 27.13 31.37 -1.46
CA VAL A 507 26.06 32.29 -1.90
C VAL A 507 26.57 33.72 -2.00
N ASN A 508 27.34 34.18 -1.00
CA ASN A 508 28.01 35.49 -1.00
C ASN A 508 29.19 35.49 0.00
N GLU A 509 29.81 36.65 0.25
CA GLU A 509 30.96 36.77 1.17
C GLU A 509 30.64 36.40 2.64
N ASN A 510 29.36 36.42 3.00
CA ASN A 510 28.85 36.23 4.35
C ASN A 510 28.14 34.90 4.56
N ARG A 511 27.75 34.18 3.49
CA ARG A 511 26.94 32.96 3.57
C ARG A 511 27.49 31.84 2.70
N ILE A 512 27.58 30.64 3.29
CA ILE A 512 27.98 29.41 2.59
C ILE A 512 27.04 28.27 2.96
N LEU A 513 26.69 27.45 1.98
CA LEU A 513 25.83 26.28 2.12
C LEU A 513 26.67 25.02 1.99
N HIS A 514 26.45 24.07 2.90
CA HIS A 514 27.00 22.73 2.87
C HIS A 514 25.85 21.72 2.76
N PHE A 515 25.71 21.09 1.61
CA PHE A 515 24.64 20.11 1.38
C PHE A 515 25.08 18.72 1.87
N VAL A 516 24.20 18.05 2.61
CA VAL A 516 24.34 16.62 2.95
C VAL A 516 23.83 15.78 1.78
N TRP A 517 22.68 16.15 1.23
CA TRP A 517 22.16 15.56 0.01
C TRP A 517 21.32 16.55 -0.77
N ILE A 518 21.27 16.31 -2.08
CA ILE A 518 20.53 17.08 -3.07
C ILE A 518 19.78 16.10 -3.95
N ASN A 519 18.51 16.37 -4.20
CA ASN A 519 17.70 15.70 -5.21
C ASN A 519 17.05 16.78 -6.07
N TYR A 520 17.61 16.98 -7.27
CA TYR A 520 17.16 17.98 -8.21
C TYR A 520 16.59 17.33 -9.47
N TYR A 521 15.39 17.76 -9.85
CA TYR A 521 14.73 17.33 -11.07
C TYR A 521 14.35 18.56 -11.90
N TRP A 522 14.67 18.54 -13.20
CA TRP A 522 14.39 19.65 -14.13
C TRP A 522 13.47 19.24 -15.29
N GLY A 523 12.63 18.21 -15.10
CA GLY A 523 11.65 17.78 -16.08
C GLY A 523 10.38 18.65 -16.11
N LYS A 524 9.25 18.06 -16.53
CA LYS A 524 7.98 18.79 -16.71
C LYS A 524 7.44 19.42 -15.42
N ASP A 525 7.76 18.82 -14.28
CA ASP A 525 7.44 19.32 -12.94
C ASP A 525 8.75 19.42 -12.12
N PRO A 526 9.55 20.50 -12.31
CA PRO A 526 10.84 20.60 -11.66
C PRO A 526 10.68 20.68 -10.14
N HIS A 527 11.44 19.86 -9.42
CA HIS A 527 11.41 19.82 -7.96
C HIS A 527 12.84 19.79 -7.43
N PHE A 528 13.04 20.47 -6.30
CA PHE A 528 14.31 20.49 -5.60
C PHE A 528 14.08 20.16 -4.13
N MET A 529 14.69 19.06 -3.70
CA MET A 529 14.73 18.68 -2.30
C MET A 529 16.18 18.60 -1.85
N SER A 530 16.46 19.07 -0.64
CA SER A 530 17.82 19.02 -0.11
C SER A 530 17.83 19.09 1.40
N GLU A 531 18.91 18.60 1.99
CA GLU A 531 19.23 18.81 3.39
C GLU A 531 20.67 19.28 3.52
N GLY A 532 20.93 20.16 4.48
CA GLY A 532 22.25 20.73 4.66
C GLY A 532 22.35 21.70 5.82
N TYR A 533 23.45 22.44 5.80
CA TYR A 533 23.79 23.45 6.78
C TYR A 533 24.11 24.78 6.09
N LEU A 534 23.52 25.87 6.59
CA LEU A 534 23.87 27.24 6.23
C LEU A 534 24.80 27.80 7.31
N LEU A 535 25.96 28.29 6.89
CA LEU A 535 26.89 29.05 7.72
C LEU A 535 26.82 30.53 7.35
N GLU A 536 26.73 31.39 8.37
CA GLU A 536 26.63 32.84 8.21
C GLU A 536 27.58 33.60 9.15
N LYS A 537 28.28 34.60 8.59
CA LYS A 537 29.27 35.42 9.29
C LYS A 537 28.69 36.46 10.24
#